data_AF-A0A0M4LGV4-F1
#
_entry.id   AF-A0A0M4LGV4-F1
#
_cell.length_a   1.000
_cell.length_b   1.000
_cell.length_c   1.000
_cell.angle_alpha   90.00
_cell.angle_beta   90.00
_cell.angle_gamma   90.00
#
_symmetry.space_group_name_H-M   'P 1'
#
loop_
_entity.id
_entity.type
_entity.pdbx_description
1 polymer ?
#
loop_
_entity_poly.entity_id
_entity_poly.type
_entity_poly.pdbx_seq_one_letter_code
_entity_poly.pdbx_strand_id
1 'polypeptide(L)' 'MGATQPFDHPHIFIDMGAADEKICPYCSTLYRYNNLLQHDQTNPIGCAYHSDSSNVS' A
#
# COMPACT_ATOMS: atom_id res chain seq x y z
N MET A 1 6.28 -2.02 -0.66
CA MET A 1 6.56 -0.94 0.32
C MET A 1 7.94 -0.41 0.01
N GLY A 2 8.07 0.91 -0.15
CA GLY A 2 9.30 1.57 -0.60
C GLY A 2 10.46 1.56 0.37
N ALA A 3 10.16 1.46 1.66
CA ALA A 3 11.08 1.21 2.75
C ALA A 3 10.27 0.72 3.95
N THR A 4 10.88 -0.02 4.87
CA THR A 4 10.31 -0.24 6.20
C THR A 4 10.68 0.94 7.11
N GLN A 5 9.89 1.23 8.14
CA GLN A 5 10.24 2.23 9.16
C GLN A 5 11.71 2.09 9.62
N PRO A 6 12.45 3.20 9.85
CA PRO A 6 12.01 4.60 9.97
C PRO A 6 12.24 5.48 8.71
N PHE A 7 12.71 4.89 7.60
CA PHE A 7 12.96 5.62 6.35
C PHE A 7 11.73 5.68 5.44
N ASP A 8 10.58 5.29 5.96
CA ASP A 8 9.34 5.38 5.22
C ASP A 8 8.95 6.85 5.08
N HIS A 9 8.58 7.24 3.87
CA HIS A 9 8.07 8.57 3.61
C HIS A 9 6.79 8.79 4.43
N PRO A 10 6.35 10.04 4.68
CA PRO A 10 5.04 10.25 5.28
C PRO A 10 3.99 9.44 4.51
N HIS A 11 3.21 8.63 5.23
CA HIS A 11 2.11 7.88 4.65
C HIS A 11 1.09 8.88 4.11
N ILE A 12 1.21 9.18 2.82
CA ILE A 12 0.27 10.03 2.11
C ILE A 12 -0.89 9.19 1.60
N PHE A 13 -2.08 9.79 1.58
CA PHE A 13 -3.22 9.17 0.94
C PHE A 13 -3.09 9.31 -0.58
N ILE A 14 -3.08 8.17 -1.29
CA ILE A 14 -3.10 8.14 -2.76
C ILE A 14 -4.52 7.81 -3.18
N ASP A 15 -5.25 8.82 -3.67
CA ASP A 15 -6.56 8.62 -4.27
C ASP A 15 -6.41 8.18 -5.74
N MET A 16 -6.96 7.01 -6.05
CA MET A 16 -7.00 6.50 -7.42
C MET A 16 -8.16 7.11 -8.21
N GLY A 17 -9.25 7.53 -7.55
CA GLY A 17 -10.45 8.04 -8.22
C GLY A 17 -10.96 7.07 -9.29
N ALA A 18 -11.03 7.54 -10.54
CA ALA A 18 -11.42 6.73 -11.71
C ALA A 18 -10.24 6.12 -12.47
N ALA A 19 -9.01 6.24 -11.96
CA ALA A 19 -7.82 5.67 -12.59
C ALA A 19 -7.52 4.27 -12.05
N ASP A 20 -7.13 3.35 -12.94
CA ASP A 20 -6.77 1.98 -12.56
C ASP A 20 -5.33 1.83 -12.07
N GLU A 21 -4.51 2.88 -12.19
CA GLU A 21 -3.13 2.87 -11.72
C GLU A 21 -2.68 4.22 -11.18
N LYS A 22 -1.88 4.18 -10.11
CA LYS A 22 -1.24 5.34 -9.50
C LYS A 22 0.14 4.98 -8.98
N ILE A 23 1.11 5.85 -9.24
CA ILE A 23 2.46 5.73 -8.68
C ILE A 23 2.57 6.58 -7.42
N CYS A 24 3.20 6.05 -6.37
CA CYS A 24 3.59 6.86 -5.23
C CYS A 24 4.76 7.77 -5.63
N PRO A 25 4.65 9.10 -5.46
CA PRO A 25 5.71 10.05 -5.82
C PRO A 25 6.98 9.90 -4.98
N TYR A 26 6.92 9.24 -3.83
CA TYR A 26 8.05 9.11 -2.91
C TYR A 26 8.83 7.80 -3.07
N CYS A 27 8.12 6.69 -3.23
CA CYS A 27 8.76 5.37 -3.30
C CYS A 27 8.73 4.73 -4.69
N SER A 28 8.19 5.42 -5.69
CA SER A 28 7.99 4.88 -7.05
C SER A 28 7.25 3.54 -7.08
N THR A 29 6.51 3.21 -6.01
CA THR A 29 5.66 2.02 -5.95
C THR A 29 4.44 2.25 -6.81
N LEU A 30 4.20 1.34 -7.76
CA LEU A 30 3.03 1.35 -8.62
C LEU A 30 1.88 0.59 -7.97
N TYR A 31 0.78 1.28 -7.71
CA TYR A 31 -0.49 0.69 -7.31
C TYR A 31 -1.34 0.47 -8.56
N ARG A 32 -1.92 -0.72 -8.68
CA ARG A 32 -2.84 -1.09 -9.76
C ARG A 32 -4.11 -1.64 -9.16
N TYR A 33 -5.24 -1.04 -9.52
CA TYR A 33 -6.55 -1.57 -9.22
C TYR A 33 -6.84 -2.79 -10.10
N ASN A 34 -7.41 -3.82 -9.50
CA ASN A 34 -7.81 -5.03 -10.19
C ASN A 34 -9.17 -5.46 -9.65
N ASN A 35 -10.19 -5.32 -10.49
CA ASN A 35 -11.58 -5.64 -10.16
C ASN A 35 -11.85 -7.12 -9.85
N LEU A 36 -10.89 -8.01 -10.12
CA LEU A 36 -10.97 -9.44 -9.77
C LEU A 36 -10.49 -9.73 -8.33
N LEU A 37 -9.79 -8.80 -7.70
CA LEU A 37 -9.32 -8.92 -6.31
C LEU A 37 -10.36 -8.30 -5.37
N GLN A 38 -10.74 -9.02 -4.30
CA GLN A 38 -11.56 -8.46 -3.24
C GLN A 38 -10.78 -7.39 -2.45
N HIS A 39 -11.48 -6.56 -1.68
CA HIS A 39 -10.89 -5.40 -1.00
C HIS A 39 -9.75 -5.75 -0.03
N ASP A 40 -9.70 -6.99 0.45
CA ASP A 40 -8.74 -7.54 1.39
C ASP A 40 -7.70 -8.46 0.72
N GLN A 41 -7.77 -8.64 -0.60
CA GLN A 41 -6.90 -9.55 -1.33
C GLN A 41 -5.77 -8.80 -2.03
N THR A 42 -4.56 -9.37 -1.94
CA THR A 42 -3.40 -8.92 -2.69
C THR A 42 -2.94 -10.01 -3.65
N ASN A 43 -2.26 -9.61 -4.73
CA ASN A 43 -1.58 -10.53 -5.62
C ASN A 43 -0.09 -10.15 -5.73
N PRO A 44 0.85 -10.99 -5.26
CA PRO A 44 0.65 -12.29 -4.61
C PRO A 44 -0.07 -12.22 -3.25
N ILE A 45 -0.62 -13.35 -2.81
CA ILE A 45 -1.40 -13.48 -1.56
C ILE A 45 -0.47 -13.21 -0.36
N GLY A 46 -0.96 -12.47 0.65
CA GLY A 46 -0.24 -12.22 1.90
C GLY A 46 0.69 -11.00 1.88
N CYS A 47 0.60 -10.15 0.86
CA CYS A 47 1.34 -8.88 0.78
C CYS A 47 0.54 -7.69 1.33
N ALA A 48 -0.63 -7.93 1.91
CA ALA A 48 -1.37 -6.90 2.65
C ALA A 48 -0.54 -6.45 3.85
N TYR A 49 -0.35 -5.14 4.00
CA TYR A 49 0.33 -4.60 5.16
C TYR A 49 -0.63 -4.66 6.37
N HIS A 50 -0.27 -5.43 7.38
CA HIS A 50 -0.92 -5.37 8.69
C HIS A 50 -0.08 -4.48 9.59
N SER A 51 -0.64 -3.35 10.02
CA SER A 51 -0.04 -2.54 11.07
C SER A 51 -0.12 -3.32 12.38
N ASP A 52 0.96 -4.02 12.72
CA ASP A 52 1.10 -4.66 14.02
C ASP A 52 0.99 -3.59 15.12
N SER A 53 -0.14 -3.60 15.83
CA SER A 53 -0.41 -2.65 16.92
C SER A 53 0.06 -3.19 18.28
N SER A 54 1.04 -4.11 18.30
CA SER A 54 1.51 -4.79 19.52
C SER A 54 2.89 -4.34 19.98
N ASN A 55 3.03 -3.06 20.38
CA ASN A 55 3.93 -2.73 21.50
C ASN A 55 3.64 -1.35 22.11
N VAL A 56 2.61 -1.27 22.96
CA VAL A 56 2.63 -0.32 24.08
C VAL A 56 2.49 -1.14 25.35
N SER A 57 3.60 -1.36 26.04
CA SER A 57 3.69 -1.81 27.43
C SER A 57 4.77 -1.00 28.11
#